data_AF-A0A3B8Y2B1-F1
#
_entry.id   AF-A0A3B8Y2B1-F1
#
_cell.length_a   1.000
_cell.length_b   1.000
_cell.length_c   1.000
_cell.angle_alpha   90.00
_cell.angle_beta   90.00
_cell.angle_gamma   90.00
#
_symmetry.space_group_name_H-M   'P 1'
#
loop_
_entity.id
_entity.type
_entity.pdbx_description
1 polymer ?
#
loop_
_entity_poly.entity_id
_entity_poly.type
_entity_poly.pdbx_seq_one_letter_code
_entity_poly.pdbx_strand_id
1 'polypeptide(L)' 'SPLKVLLEPTQQMIGDKVYEVIFIADSDGLPLEFIRVLN' A
#
# COMPACT_ATOMS: atom_id res chain seq x y z
N SER A 1 1.15 5.49 -18.94
CA SER A 1 -0.04 4.73 -18.50
C SER A 1 -0.50 5.28 -17.16
N PRO A 2 -1.78 5.18 -16.80
CA PRO A 2 -2.22 5.48 -15.44
C PRO A 2 -1.58 4.48 -14.45
N LEU A 3 -1.31 4.92 -13.23
CA LEU A 3 -0.90 4.06 -12.12
C LEU A 3 -1.99 3.01 -11.86
N LYS A 4 -1.62 1.73 -11.76
CA LYS A 4 -2.55 0.64 -11.45
C LYS A 4 -2.52 0.38 -9.95
N VAL A 5 -3.65 0.64 -9.29
CA VAL A 5 -3.84 0.27 -7.88
C VAL A 5 -4.21 -1.21 -7.80
N LEU A 6 -3.48 -1.96 -6.98
CA LEU A 6 -3.70 -3.38 -6.71
C LEU A 6 -4.45 -3.59 -5.39
N LEU A 7 -4.20 -2.70 -4.42
CA LEU A 7 -4.94 -2.57 -3.17
C LEU A 7 -5.06 -1.08 -2.85
N GLU A 8 -6.29 -0.57 -2.74
CA GLU A 8 -6.54 0.81 -2.30
C GLU A 8 -6.01 1.05 -0.88
N PRO A 9 -5.66 2.30 -0.51
CA PRO A 9 -5.21 2.62 0.85
C PRO A 9 -6.13 2.04 1.90
N THR A 10 -5.58 1.14 2.72
CA THR A 10 -6.31 0.40 3.74
C THR A 10 -5.57 0.47 5.06
N GLN A 11 -6.29 0.68 6.16
CA GLN A 11 -5.69 0.68 7.49
C GLN A 11 -5.52 -0.75 8.01
N GLN A 12 -4.32 -1.07 8.50
CA GLN A 12 -3.98 -2.35 9.09
C GLN A 12 -3.32 -2.14 10.45
N MET A 13 -3.63 -3.02 11.40
CA MET A 13 -2.92 -3.07 12.68
C MET A 13 -1.70 -3.99 12.53
N ILE A 14 -0.50 -3.48 12.79
CA ILE A 14 0.73 -4.28 12.80
C ILE A 14 1.43 -4.02 14.13
N GLY A 15 1.42 -5.02 15.02
CA GLY A 15 1.84 -4.83 16.41
C GLY A 15 0.87 -3.89 17.14
N ASP A 16 1.40 -2.80 17.69
CA ASP A 16 0.68 -1.79 18.47
C ASP A 16 0.36 -0.51 17.68
N LYS A 17 0.62 -0.50 16.37
CA LYS A 17 0.45 0.69 15.51
C LYS A 17 -0.51 0.42 14.37
N VAL A 18 -1.27 1.47 14.01
CA VAL A 18 -2.07 1.49 12.80
C VAL A 18 -1.20 2.00 11.66
N TYR A 19 -1.19 1.26 10.56
CA TYR A 19 -0.55 1.62 9.32
C TYR A 19 -1.58 1.80 8.22
N GLU A 20 -1.36 2.75 7.34
CA GLU A 20 -1.99 2.79 6.03
C GLU A 20 -1.10 2.02 5.04
N VAL A 21 -1.68 1.03 4.37
CA VAL A 21 -1.01 0.16 3.41
C VAL A 21 -1.70 0.29 2.05
N ILE A 22 -0.91 0.43 1.00
CA ILE A 22 -1.38 0.47 -0.39
C ILE A 22 -0.45 -0.40 -1.26
N PHE A 23 -1.02 -1.06 -2.27
CA PHE A 23 -0.26 -1.75 -3.30
C PHE A 23 -0.54 -1.11 -4.65
N ILE A 24 0.53 -0.79 -5.38
CA ILE A 24 0.46 -0.36 -6.78
C ILE A 24 1.30 -1.29 -7.65
N ALA A 25 1.02 -1.35 -8.95
CA ALA A 25 1.85 -2.08 -9.89
C ALA A 25 2.95 -1.17 -10.48
N ASP A 26 4.16 -1.68 -10.62
CA ASP A 26 5.23 -1.02 -11.38
C ASP A 26 5.01 -1.16 -12.91
N SER A 27 6.01 -0.76 -13.70
CA SER A 27 5.95 -0.84 -15.17
C SER A 27 5.85 -2.27 -15.71
N ASP A 28 6.31 -3.26 -14.95
CA ASP A 28 6.28 -4.68 -15.31
C ASP A 28 5.04 -5.38 -14.73
N GLY A 29 4.21 -4.66 -13.97
CA GLY A 29 3.02 -5.18 -13.33
C GLY A 29 3.29 -5.86 -11.99
N LEU A 30 4.51 -5.76 -11.45
CA LEU A 30 4.88 -6.32 -10.16
C LEU A 30 4.38 -5.42 -9.02
N PRO A 31 3.98 -6.01 -7.88
CA PRO A 31 3.45 -5.25 -6.76
C PRO A 31 4.56 -4.49 -6.02
N LEU A 32 4.33 -3.19 -5.82
CA LEU A 32 5.07 -2.35 -4.89
C LEU A 32 4.19 -2.07 -3.67
N GLU A 33 4.70 -2.42 -2.49
CA GLU A 33 4.05 -2.18 -1.20
C GLU A 33 4.54 -0.85 -0.60
N PHE A 34 3.58 -0.01 -0.18
CA PHE A 34 3.87 1.22 0.57
C PHE A 34 3.17 1.15 1.91
N ILE A 35 3.91 1.51 2.96
CA ILE A 35 3.45 1.49 4.35
C ILE A 35 3.72 2.85 4.99
N ARG A 36 2.70 3.45 5.59
CA ARG A 36 2.81 4.68 6.38
C ARG A 36 2.24 4.46 7.77
N VAL A 37 2.99 4.80 8.82
CA VAL A 37 2.47 4.80 10.19
C VAL A 37 1.48 5.97 10.38
N LEU A 38 0.32 5.68 10.98
CA LEU A 38 -0.66 6.69 11.38
C LEU A 38 -0.51 6.92 12.90
N ASN A 39 0.10 8.05 13.26
CA ASN A 39 0.23 8.49 14.65
C ASN A 39 -0.99 9.31 15.09
#